data_AF-A0A384BBU4-F1
#
_entry.id   AF-A0A384BBU4-F1
#
_cell.length_a   1.000
_cell.length_b   1.000
_cell.length_c   1.000
_cell.angle_alpha   90.00
_cell.angle_beta   90.00
_cell.angle_gamma   90.00
#
_symmetry.space_group_name_H-M   'P 1'
#
loop_
_entity.id
_entity.type
_entity.pdbx_description
1 polymer ?
#
loop_
_entity_poly.entity_id
_entity_poly.type
_entity_poly.pdbx_seq_one_letter_code
_entity_poly.pdbx_strand_id
1 'polypeptide(L)'
;MERKGGPDGAPEAEREEGEPEVKKRRLLCVEFASVASCDAAVAQCYLAENDWEIERALDSYFEPAVEESALKSHLETTWEPEFCVDLTKEETSDSISSKTSTSENVQQEDGSMFSFITWNIDGLDLNNLPERARGVCSYLTLYSPDVVFLQEVIPPYSAYLKKKASSYEIITGHEKGYFTAIMLKKSRLKFKSQEIIPFPDTKMMRNLLCVHVSVSGNELCLMTSHLESTRGHAKERMNQLKIVLKKMQEVPESATVIFAGDTNLRDQEVTKCGGLPNNIVDVWEFLGKPKHCQYTWDTQVNSNLGIAATCKLRFDRIFFRAAAGGGHIVPRSLDLLGLEKLHCGRFPSDHWGLLCNLDVIL
;
A
#
# COMPACT_ATOMS: atom_id res chain seq x y z
N MET A 1 -18.95 -55.57 57.51
CA MET A 1 -18.05 -56.16 56.50
C MET A 1 -18.50 -55.56 55.17
N GLU A 2 -17.81 -54.51 54.72
CA GLU A 2 -16.78 -54.56 53.64
C GLU A 2 -17.40 -54.78 52.25
N ARG A 3 -17.01 -54.13 51.14
CA ARG A 3 -16.24 -52.91 50.77
C ARG A 3 -16.30 -52.87 49.22
N LYS A 4 -16.31 -51.65 48.63
CA LYS A 4 -15.72 -51.24 47.32
C LYS A 4 -16.29 -51.90 46.04
N GLY A 5 -16.45 -51.24 44.88
CA GLY A 5 -15.95 -49.96 44.37
C GLY A 5 -15.26 -50.20 43.01
N GLY A 6 -15.68 -49.49 41.96
CA GLY A 6 -14.90 -49.31 40.72
C GLY A 6 -15.74 -49.16 39.44
N PRO A 7 -15.75 -47.95 38.85
CA PRO A 7 -15.52 -47.76 37.43
C PRO A 7 -14.16 -47.06 37.27
N ASP A 8 -13.38 -47.43 36.25
CA ASP A 8 -12.51 -46.51 35.50
C ASP A 8 -11.60 -47.31 34.57
N GLY A 9 -11.85 -47.15 33.26
CA GLY A 9 -10.90 -47.44 32.21
C GLY A 9 -10.00 -46.23 32.02
N ALA A 10 -8.71 -46.43 32.21
CA ALA A 10 -7.65 -45.46 31.95
C ALA A 10 -7.62 -44.99 30.48
N PRO A 11 -6.90 -43.89 30.21
CA PRO A 11 -5.74 -44.07 29.35
C PRO A 11 -4.43 -43.62 30.00
N GLU A 12 -3.47 -44.52 29.88
CA GLU A 12 -2.05 -44.35 29.58
C GLU A 12 -1.37 -43.00 29.90
N ALA A 13 -0.44 -43.09 30.85
CA ALA A 13 0.62 -42.14 31.08
C ALA A 13 1.72 -42.30 30.01
N GLU A 14 2.05 -41.22 29.30
CA GLU A 14 3.35 -41.03 28.66
C GLU A 14 3.87 -39.60 28.92
N ARG A 15 4.95 -39.55 29.72
CA ARG A 15 6.13 -38.65 29.65
C ARG A 15 6.06 -37.21 30.19
N GLU A 16 6.32 -37.07 31.48
CA GLU A 16 6.83 -35.86 32.16
C GLU A 16 8.39 -35.73 32.07
N GLU A 17 8.98 -35.74 30.88
CA GLU A 17 10.44 -35.51 30.73
C GLU A 17 10.81 -34.07 30.30
N GLY A 18 9.85 -33.22 29.94
CA GLY A 18 10.12 -31.87 29.41
C GLY A 18 10.07 -30.70 30.42
N GLU A 19 9.51 -30.89 31.61
CA GLU A 19 9.27 -29.77 32.55
C GLU A 19 10.54 -29.12 33.15
N PRO A 20 11.59 -29.86 33.56
CA PRO A 20 12.75 -29.26 34.23
C PRO A 20 13.59 -28.40 33.28
N GLU A 21 13.76 -28.87 32.05
CA GLU A 21 14.61 -28.22 31.06
C GLU A 21 13.95 -26.97 30.48
N VAL A 22 12.63 -26.99 30.27
CA VAL A 22 11.86 -25.81 29.84
C VAL A 22 11.87 -24.73 30.93
N LYS A 23 11.76 -25.10 32.21
CA LYS A 23 11.88 -24.15 33.34
C LYS A 23 13.29 -23.53 33.40
N LYS A 24 14.35 -24.33 33.21
CA LYS A 24 15.74 -23.84 33.16
C LYS A 24 15.97 -22.87 32.01
N ARG A 25 15.51 -23.22 30.79
CA ARG A 25 15.61 -22.37 29.59
C ARG A 25 14.89 -21.03 29.77
N ARG A 26 13.72 -21.02 30.41
CA ARG A 26 12.98 -19.79 30.71
C ARG A 26 13.73 -18.86 31.67
N LEU A 27 14.43 -19.40 32.66
CA LEU A 27 15.25 -18.61 33.59
C LEU A 27 16.44 -17.97 32.87
N LEU A 28 17.10 -18.71 31.98
CA LEU A 28 18.20 -18.18 31.16
C LEU A 28 17.75 -17.03 30.25
N CYS A 29 16.56 -17.11 29.65
CA CYS A 29 16.00 -16.01 28.85
C CYS A 29 15.76 -14.75 29.67
N VAL A 30 15.32 -14.88 30.94
CA VAL A 30 15.09 -13.73 31.83
C VAL A 30 16.43 -13.09 32.25
N GLU A 31 17.43 -13.91 32.56
CA GLU A 31 18.76 -13.45 32.93
C GLU A 31 19.45 -12.73 31.76
N PHE A 32 19.46 -13.33 30.58
CA PHE A 32 19.99 -12.71 29.36
C PHE A 32 19.28 -11.39 29.03
N ALA A 33 17.95 -11.36 29.03
CA ALA A 33 17.18 -10.16 28.74
C ALA A 33 17.48 -9.02 29.71
N SER A 34 17.72 -9.34 30.99
CA SER A 34 18.10 -8.35 32.01
C SER A 34 19.49 -7.77 31.78
N VAL A 35 20.46 -8.58 31.31
CA VAL A 35 21.84 -8.11 31.05
C VAL A 35 21.91 -7.34 29.73
N ALA A 36 21.28 -7.85 28.68
CA ALA A 36 21.29 -7.27 27.34
C ALA A 36 20.31 -6.10 27.15
N SER A 37 19.44 -5.83 28.14
CA SER A 37 18.33 -4.85 28.04
C SER A 37 17.47 -5.07 26.79
N CYS A 38 17.23 -6.33 26.43
CA CYS A 38 16.45 -6.74 25.26
C CYS A 38 15.16 -7.47 25.68
N ASP A 39 14.27 -7.75 24.73
CA ASP A 39 13.08 -8.55 25.03
C ASP A 39 13.43 -10.05 25.20
N ALA A 40 12.54 -10.77 25.89
CA ALA A 40 12.73 -12.19 26.19
C ALA A 40 12.68 -13.09 24.94
N ALA A 41 12.09 -12.65 23.83
CA ALA A 41 12.06 -13.40 22.58
C ALA A 41 13.40 -13.28 21.84
N VAL A 42 14.02 -12.10 21.86
CA VAL A 42 15.41 -11.90 21.38
C VAL A 42 16.38 -12.72 22.22
N ALA A 43 16.24 -12.68 23.55
CA ALA A 43 17.05 -13.51 24.45
C ALA A 43 16.95 -15.01 24.11
N GLN A 44 15.74 -15.48 23.80
CA GLN A 44 15.50 -16.86 23.41
C GLN A 44 16.18 -17.25 22.10
N CYS A 45 16.22 -16.36 21.11
CA CYS A 45 16.91 -16.61 19.83
C CYS A 45 18.41 -16.78 20.02
N TYR A 46 19.07 -15.82 20.69
CA TYR A 46 20.52 -15.87 20.90
C TYR A 46 20.93 -17.05 21.78
N LEU A 47 20.14 -17.40 22.80
CA LEU A 47 20.38 -18.59 23.61
C LEU A 47 20.17 -19.88 22.82
N ALA A 48 19.16 -19.96 21.94
CA ALA A 48 18.92 -21.14 21.13
C ALA A 48 20.02 -21.39 20.08
N GLU A 49 20.62 -20.32 19.56
CA GLU A 49 21.72 -20.38 18.59
C GLU A 49 23.08 -20.67 19.25
N ASN A 50 23.19 -20.50 20.56
CA ASN A 50 24.44 -20.66 21.33
C ASN A 50 24.36 -21.76 22.41
N ASP A 51 23.69 -22.88 22.11
CA ASP A 51 23.55 -24.05 23.00
C ASP A 51 23.09 -23.74 24.43
N TRP A 52 22.33 -22.65 24.61
CA TRP A 52 21.86 -22.14 25.90
C TRP A 52 22.98 -21.75 26.88
N GLU A 53 24.17 -21.41 26.38
CA GLU A 53 25.27 -20.82 27.15
C GLU A 53 25.16 -19.29 27.15
N ILE A 54 24.93 -18.70 28.33
CA ILE A 54 24.68 -17.26 28.48
C ILE A 54 25.85 -16.40 28.00
N GLU A 55 27.08 -16.76 28.33
CA GLU A 55 28.27 -15.96 27.98
C GLU A 55 28.44 -15.91 26.47
N ARG A 56 28.36 -17.06 25.80
CA ARG A 56 28.49 -17.18 24.34
C ARG A 56 27.36 -16.48 23.59
N ALA A 57 26.14 -16.57 24.12
CA ALA A 57 25.00 -15.86 23.57
C ALA A 57 25.16 -14.32 23.70
N LEU A 58 25.70 -13.84 24.82
CA LEU A 58 25.91 -12.40 25.05
C LEU A 58 27.04 -11.87 24.16
N ASP A 59 28.13 -12.62 24.01
CA ASP A 59 29.22 -12.28 23.08
C ASP A 59 28.69 -12.16 21.65
N SER A 60 27.88 -13.13 21.20
CA SER A 60 27.22 -13.09 19.88
C SER A 60 26.23 -11.94 19.74
N TYR A 61 25.60 -11.48 20.82
CA TYR A 61 24.64 -10.36 20.81
C TYR A 61 25.33 -9.00 20.73
N PHE A 62 26.50 -8.86 21.37
CA PHE A 62 27.25 -7.61 21.42
C PHE A 62 28.34 -7.49 20.35
N GLU A 63 28.67 -8.56 19.62
CA GLU A 63 29.58 -8.47 18.49
C GLU A 63 28.96 -7.68 17.32
N PRO A 64 29.60 -6.59 16.85
CA PRO A 64 29.17 -5.89 15.66
C PRO A 64 29.46 -6.74 14.41
N ALA A 65 28.47 -6.85 13.52
CA ALA A 65 28.61 -7.57 12.26
C ALA A 65 29.80 -7.03 11.46
N VAL A 66 30.87 -7.82 11.34
CA VAL A 66 31.98 -7.52 10.44
C VAL A 66 31.47 -7.72 9.01
N GLU A 67 31.43 -6.65 8.23
CA GLU A 67 31.09 -6.67 6.81
C GLU A 67 32.07 -7.57 6.03
N GLU A 68 31.66 -8.80 5.78
CA GLU A 68 32.33 -9.72 4.88
C GLU A 68 31.98 -9.38 3.42
N SER A 69 32.43 -8.22 2.94
CA SER A 69 32.34 -7.89 1.50
C SER A 69 33.38 -6.90 0.96
N ALA A 70 34.38 -6.49 1.75
CA ALA A 70 35.37 -5.51 1.30
C ALA A 70 36.75 -6.14 1.03
N LEU A 71 36.86 -7.03 0.04
CA LEU A 71 38.16 -7.44 -0.52
C LEU A 71 37.99 -7.88 -1.98
N LYS A 72 37.93 -6.92 -2.90
CA LYS A 72 38.77 -6.86 -4.13
C LYS A 72 38.30 -5.76 -5.07
N SER A 73 39.28 -5.01 -5.56
CA SER A 73 39.23 -4.05 -6.68
C SER A 73 38.60 -2.70 -6.29
N HIS A 74 39.22 -1.53 -6.48
CA HIS A 74 40.39 -1.13 -7.26
C HIS A 74 41.06 0.08 -6.60
N LEU A 75 42.40 0.13 -6.73
CA LEU A 75 43.27 1.29 -6.49
C LEU A 75 42.85 2.51 -7.34
N GLU A 76 43.00 3.70 -6.73
CA GLU A 76 43.61 4.97 -7.23
C GLU A 76 43.06 5.56 -8.57
N THR A 77 42.80 6.86 -8.72
CA THR A 77 43.64 8.02 -8.41
C THR A 77 42.80 9.33 -8.40
N THR A 78 43.26 10.27 -7.58
CA THR A 78 42.85 11.67 -7.37
C THR A 78 43.39 12.64 -8.44
N TRP A 79 42.62 13.66 -8.84
CA TRP A 79 43.02 15.09 -8.88
C TRP A 79 41.91 16.01 -9.47
N GLU A 80 41.71 17.17 -8.84
CA GLU A 80 40.88 18.30 -9.29
C GLU A 80 41.72 19.33 -10.12
N PRO A 81 41.32 20.62 -10.31
CA PRO A 81 40.36 21.19 -11.27
C PRO A 81 41.01 22.30 -12.15
N GLU A 82 40.19 23.16 -12.79
CA GLU A 82 40.47 24.45 -13.49
C GLU A 82 40.70 24.42 -15.01
N PHE A 83 39.96 25.23 -15.80
CA PHE A 83 40.29 26.63 -16.11
C PHE A 83 39.43 27.18 -17.28
N CYS A 84 39.31 28.51 -17.32
CA CYS A 84 38.31 29.35 -17.99
C CYS A 84 38.63 29.78 -19.45
N VAL A 85 37.55 30.05 -20.21
CA VAL A 85 37.22 31.20 -21.11
C VAL A 85 38.23 31.64 -22.22
N ASP A 86 37.76 31.84 -23.47
CA ASP A 86 37.72 33.17 -24.14
C ASP A 86 37.03 33.20 -25.53
N LEU A 87 36.35 34.32 -25.78
CA LEU A 87 35.58 34.77 -26.92
C LEU A 87 36.47 35.43 -27.98
N THR A 88 36.27 35.18 -29.29
CA THR A 88 36.53 36.23 -30.29
C THR A 88 35.73 36.02 -31.60
N LYS A 89 35.03 37.11 -31.97
CA LYS A 89 34.68 37.63 -33.32
C LYS A 89 33.18 37.76 -33.64
N GLU A 90 32.72 39.01 -33.50
CA GLU A 90 31.50 39.60 -34.03
C GLU A 90 31.65 40.09 -35.49
N GLU A 91 30.49 40.53 -36.02
CA GLU A 91 30.16 41.31 -37.22
C GLU A 91 29.58 40.50 -38.40
N THR A 92 28.39 40.76 -38.96
CA THR A 92 27.53 41.98 -39.02
C THR A 92 26.15 41.66 -39.64
N SER A 93 25.13 42.50 -39.33
CA SER A 93 23.87 42.85 -40.06
C SER A 93 22.86 41.72 -40.37
N ASP A 94 21.54 41.81 -40.17
CA ASP A 94 20.59 42.92 -40.17
C ASP A 94 19.29 42.56 -39.40
N SER A 95 18.77 43.53 -38.66
CA SER A 95 17.35 43.93 -38.55
C SER A 95 16.23 42.88 -38.76
N ILE A 96 15.48 42.54 -37.70
CA ILE A 96 14.01 42.68 -37.59
C ILE A 96 13.58 42.50 -36.13
N SER A 97 12.80 43.46 -35.66
CA SER A 97 12.16 43.51 -34.35
C SER A 97 11.09 42.43 -34.18
N SER A 98 11.15 41.66 -33.10
CA SER A 98 9.94 41.27 -32.36
C SER A 98 10.29 40.78 -30.96
N LYS A 99 9.67 41.46 -29.98
CA LYS A 99 9.71 41.24 -28.53
C LYS A 99 9.76 39.76 -28.14
N THR A 100 10.82 39.39 -27.46
CA THR A 100 10.92 38.17 -26.66
C THR A 100 10.01 38.31 -25.45
N SER A 101 8.78 37.79 -25.52
CA SER A 101 8.13 37.28 -24.31
C SER A 101 8.80 35.95 -24.01
N THR A 102 9.54 35.89 -22.91
CA THR A 102 9.93 34.65 -22.25
C THR A 102 8.66 33.89 -21.91
N SER A 103 8.21 33.04 -22.84
CA SER A 103 7.27 31.99 -22.54
C SER A 103 8.00 31.03 -21.61
N GLU A 104 7.67 31.13 -20.32
CA GLU A 104 7.86 30.03 -19.39
C GLU A 104 7.34 28.78 -20.08
N ASN A 105 8.23 27.80 -20.24
CA ASN A 105 7.95 26.51 -20.81
C ASN A 105 7.04 25.77 -19.81
N VAL A 106 5.75 26.12 -19.81
CA VAL A 106 4.71 25.28 -19.21
C VAL A 106 4.68 24.05 -20.09
N GLN A 107 5.34 22.99 -19.63
CA GLN A 107 5.16 21.66 -20.20
C GLN A 107 3.65 21.42 -20.27
N GLN A 108 3.10 21.46 -21.48
CA GLN A 108 1.70 21.22 -21.74
C GLN A 108 1.47 19.76 -21.33
N GLU A 109 0.89 19.54 -20.14
CA GLU A 109 0.63 18.19 -19.62
C GLU A 109 -0.13 17.41 -20.69
N ASP A 110 0.38 16.23 -21.04
CA ASP A 110 -0.19 15.37 -22.07
C ASP A 110 -1.63 15.00 -21.68
N GLY A 111 -2.60 15.63 -22.35
CA GLY A 111 -4.02 15.45 -22.09
C GLY A 111 -4.52 14.04 -22.44
N SER A 112 -3.70 13.22 -23.09
CA SER A 112 -4.06 11.87 -23.54
C SER A 112 -3.84 10.78 -22.50
N MET A 113 -3.08 11.04 -21.41
CA MET A 113 -2.78 10.04 -20.38
C MET A 113 -3.40 10.42 -19.03
N PHE A 114 -4.16 9.50 -18.46
CA PHE A 114 -4.75 9.59 -17.13
C PHE A 114 -4.20 8.48 -16.24
N SER A 115 -3.80 8.78 -15.02
CA SER A 115 -3.20 7.80 -14.11
C SER A 115 -3.75 7.92 -12.69
N PHE A 116 -3.78 6.80 -11.98
CA PHE A 116 -4.13 6.80 -10.57
C PHE A 116 -3.42 5.74 -9.77
N ILE A 117 -3.30 6.00 -8.46
CA ILE A 117 -2.80 5.03 -7.48
C ILE A 117 -3.94 4.62 -6.56
N THR A 118 -4.07 3.34 -6.23
CA THR A 118 -4.83 2.89 -5.04
C THR A 118 -3.90 2.19 -4.05
N TRP A 119 -4.02 2.52 -2.77
CA TRP A 119 -3.14 1.97 -1.74
C TRP A 119 -3.78 1.99 -0.34
N ASN A 120 -3.91 0.81 0.27
CA ASN A 120 -4.04 0.73 1.73
C ASN A 120 -2.68 1.05 2.35
N ILE A 121 -2.60 2.16 3.09
CA ILE A 121 -1.34 2.69 3.61
C ILE A 121 -1.08 2.31 5.07
N ASP A 122 -1.95 1.47 5.66
CA ASP A 122 -1.82 0.94 7.03
C ASP A 122 -1.44 2.03 8.04
N GLY A 123 -2.27 3.08 8.09
CA GLY A 123 -2.12 4.15 9.09
C GLY A 123 -2.47 3.68 10.50
N LEU A 124 -2.98 2.46 10.67
CA LEU A 124 -3.26 1.84 11.95
C LEU A 124 -2.00 1.32 12.65
N ASP A 125 -1.01 0.84 11.89
CA ASP A 125 0.31 0.57 12.45
C ASP A 125 1.09 1.86 12.70
N LEU A 126 1.28 2.19 13.98
CA LEU A 126 1.98 3.40 14.40
C LEU A 126 3.51 3.29 14.34
N ASN A 127 4.04 2.08 14.15
CA ASN A 127 5.48 1.85 14.12
C ASN A 127 6.08 2.50 12.85
N ASN A 128 7.07 3.39 13.04
CA ASN A 128 7.72 4.15 11.96
C ASN A 128 6.76 4.95 11.07
N LEU A 129 5.54 5.26 11.54
CA LEU A 129 4.50 5.89 10.74
C LEU A 129 4.94 7.18 10.01
N PRO A 130 5.71 8.12 10.62
CA PRO A 130 6.18 9.31 9.91
C PRO A 130 7.10 9.01 8.73
N GLU A 131 7.94 7.97 8.84
CA GLU A 131 8.84 7.56 7.77
C GLU A 131 8.08 6.81 6.68
N ARG A 132 7.17 5.91 7.06
CA ARG A 132 6.26 5.22 6.15
C ARG A 132 5.41 6.20 5.34
N ALA A 133 4.86 7.23 6.00
CA ALA A 133 4.13 8.30 5.35
C ALA A 133 4.99 9.11 4.37
N ARG A 134 6.25 9.36 4.70
CA ARG A 134 7.21 9.97 3.77
C ARG A 134 7.51 9.06 2.57
N GLY A 135 7.62 7.76 2.78
CA GLY A 135 7.75 6.76 1.73
C GLY A 135 6.59 6.87 0.73
N VAL A 136 5.35 6.80 1.21
CA VAL A 136 4.15 6.97 0.36
C VAL A 136 4.18 8.29 -0.41
N CYS A 137 4.45 9.43 0.26
CA CYS A 137 4.55 10.72 -0.43
C CYS A 137 5.64 10.75 -1.51
N SER A 138 6.74 10.00 -1.33
CA SER A 138 7.82 9.94 -2.33
C SER A 138 7.34 9.27 -3.61
N TYR A 139 6.53 8.20 -3.51
CA TYR A 139 5.87 7.60 -4.68
C TYR A 139 4.87 8.58 -5.32
N LEU A 140 4.08 9.31 -4.52
CA LEU A 140 3.15 10.30 -5.07
C LEU A 140 3.88 11.43 -5.82
N THR A 141 5.05 11.85 -5.32
CA THR A 141 5.89 12.84 -6.02
C THR A 141 6.53 12.25 -7.29
N LEU A 142 7.02 11.02 -7.23
CA LEU A 142 7.70 10.35 -8.34
C LEU A 142 6.76 10.11 -9.52
N TYR A 143 5.57 9.56 -9.26
CA TYR A 143 4.62 9.19 -10.30
C TYR A 143 3.63 10.32 -10.62
N SER A 144 3.42 11.26 -9.70
CA SER A 144 2.52 12.40 -9.84
C SER A 144 1.14 12.02 -10.44
N PRO A 145 0.45 10.99 -9.92
CA PRO A 145 -0.79 10.49 -10.50
C PRO A 145 -1.89 11.56 -10.50
N ASP A 146 -2.89 11.41 -11.36
CA ASP A 146 -4.02 12.35 -11.39
C ASP A 146 -4.94 12.15 -10.20
N VAL A 147 -5.16 10.88 -9.81
CA VAL A 147 -5.98 10.51 -8.66
C VAL A 147 -5.23 9.58 -7.71
N VAL A 148 -5.44 9.72 -6.41
CA VAL A 148 -4.96 8.75 -5.41
C VAL A 148 -6.13 8.28 -4.54
N PHE A 149 -6.34 6.98 -4.45
CA PHE A 149 -7.30 6.33 -3.57
C PHE A 149 -6.54 5.73 -2.39
N LEU A 150 -6.80 6.22 -1.18
CA LEU A 150 -6.15 5.73 0.03
C LEU A 150 -7.14 5.04 0.95
N GLN A 151 -6.69 3.97 1.59
CA GLN A 151 -7.39 3.29 2.67
C GLN A 151 -6.53 3.33 3.94
N GLU A 152 -7.17 3.22 5.11
CA GLU A 152 -6.51 3.31 6.43
C GLU A 152 -5.78 4.64 6.71
N VAL A 153 -6.30 5.74 6.17
CA VAL A 153 -5.84 7.08 6.54
C VAL A 153 -6.31 7.41 7.96
N ILE A 154 -5.43 7.95 8.80
CA ILE A 154 -5.76 8.50 10.12
C ILE A 154 -5.55 10.02 10.15
N PRO A 155 -6.12 10.79 11.11
CA PRO A 155 -6.01 12.25 11.13
C PRO A 155 -4.56 12.78 11.09
N PRO A 156 -3.59 12.22 11.84
CA PRO A 156 -2.18 12.62 11.72
C PRO A 156 -1.60 12.42 10.31
N TYR A 157 -1.97 11.31 9.65
CA TYR A 157 -1.55 11.00 8.29
C TYR A 157 -2.17 12.00 7.29
N SER A 158 -3.47 12.29 7.44
CA SER A 158 -4.17 13.30 6.64
C SER A 158 -3.50 14.68 6.76
N ALA A 159 -3.12 15.10 7.97
CA ALA A 159 -2.40 16.35 8.18
C ALA A 159 -1.02 16.36 7.48
N TYR A 160 -0.31 15.24 7.51
CA TYR A 160 0.95 15.07 6.79
C TYR A 160 0.77 15.15 5.27
N LEU A 161 -0.23 14.47 4.71
CA LEU A 161 -0.57 14.52 3.29
C LEU A 161 -0.92 15.94 2.84
N LYS A 162 -1.74 16.67 3.61
CA LYS A 162 -2.06 18.09 3.32
C LYS A 162 -0.83 18.97 3.23
N LYS A 163 0.21 18.69 4.02
CA LYS A 163 1.48 19.43 4.02
C LYS A 163 2.40 19.01 2.86
N LYS A 164 2.46 17.72 2.54
CA LYS A 164 3.46 17.15 1.60
C LYS A 164 2.96 16.96 0.17
N ALA A 165 1.67 16.76 -0.01
CA ALA A 165 1.02 16.58 -1.30
C ALA A 165 0.08 17.77 -1.60
N SER A 166 0.61 18.99 -1.46
CA SER A 166 -0.18 20.24 -1.56
C SER A 166 -0.76 20.50 -2.96
N SER A 167 -0.21 19.86 -3.99
CA SER A 167 -0.75 19.83 -5.36
C SER A 167 -2.06 19.06 -5.49
N TYR A 168 -2.47 18.32 -4.46
CA TYR A 168 -3.73 17.58 -4.42
C TYR A 168 -4.78 18.26 -3.55
N GLU A 169 -6.03 18.19 -4.00
CA GLU A 169 -7.21 18.38 -3.17
C GLU A 169 -7.55 17.04 -2.50
N ILE A 170 -7.77 17.01 -1.19
CA ILE A 170 -7.96 15.77 -0.41
C ILE A 170 -9.39 15.71 0.12
N ILE A 171 -10.13 14.69 -0.30
CA ILE A 171 -11.51 14.42 0.10
C ILE A 171 -11.52 13.16 0.95
N THR A 172 -12.09 13.22 2.14
CA THR A 172 -12.03 12.14 3.14
C THR A 172 -13.39 11.48 3.36
N GLY A 173 -13.40 10.15 3.56
CA GLY A 173 -14.61 9.38 3.85
C GLY A 173 -15.08 9.47 5.30
N HIS A 174 -14.25 10.00 6.20
CA HIS A 174 -14.58 10.29 7.60
C HIS A 174 -13.60 11.33 8.17
N GLU A 175 -13.84 11.82 9.39
CA GLU A 175 -12.96 12.79 10.07
C GLU A 175 -12.20 12.22 11.26
N LYS A 176 -12.65 11.07 11.78
CA LYS A 176 -12.17 10.41 13.01
C LYS A 176 -11.90 8.93 12.78
N GLY A 177 -11.11 8.32 13.65
CA GLY A 177 -10.70 6.93 13.52
C GLY A 177 -9.76 6.76 12.33
N TYR A 178 -9.94 5.69 11.56
CA TYR A 178 -9.33 5.52 10.26
C TYR A 178 -10.40 5.59 9.18
N PHE A 179 -10.00 6.01 7.98
CA PHE A 179 -10.91 6.28 6.88
C PHE A 179 -10.24 6.17 5.52
N THR A 180 -11.04 6.24 4.47
CA THR A 180 -10.56 6.35 3.10
C THR A 180 -10.37 7.81 2.69
N ALA A 181 -9.55 8.06 1.69
CA ALA A 181 -9.44 9.36 1.05
C ALA A 181 -9.30 9.24 -0.46
N ILE A 182 -9.82 10.22 -1.19
CA ILE A 182 -9.54 10.44 -2.61
C ILE A 182 -8.78 11.76 -2.73
N MET A 183 -7.62 11.72 -3.38
CA MET A 183 -6.80 12.89 -3.67
C MET A 183 -6.88 13.22 -5.15
N LEU A 184 -7.15 14.48 -5.50
CA LEU A 184 -7.33 14.95 -6.87
C LEU A 184 -6.21 15.94 -7.24
N LYS A 185 -5.48 15.69 -8.32
CA LYS A 185 -4.44 16.62 -8.81
C LYS A 185 -5.10 17.92 -9.29
N LYS A 186 -4.86 19.02 -8.57
CA LYS A 186 -5.56 20.31 -8.77
C LYS A 186 -5.38 20.89 -10.17
N SER A 187 -4.24 20.63 -10.82
CA SER A 187 -3.96 21.13 -12.17
C SER A 187 -4.80 20.43 -13.26
N ARG A 188 -5.31 19.23 -13.00
CA ARG A 188 -5.91 18.36 -14.02
C ARG A 188 -7.39 18.06 -13.80
N LEU A 189 -7.82 17.91 -12.55
CA LEU A 189 -9.20 17.55 -12.23
C LEU A 189 -9.99 18.73 -11.69
N LYS A 190 -11.24 18.83 -12.15
CA LYS A 190 -12.24 19.74 -11.59
C LYS A 190 -13.20 18.96 -10.70
N PHE A 191 -13.12 19.20 -9.40
CA PHE A 191 -14.09 18.66 -8.44
C PHE A 191 -15.50 19.21 -8.72
N LYS A 192 -16.52 18.35 -8.61
CA LYS A 192 -17.93 18.73 -8.75
C LYS A 192 -18.74 18.48 -7.49
N SER A 193 -18.70 17.25 -6.99
CA SER A 193 -19.45 16.85 -5.80
C SER A 193 -18.85 15.59 -5.17
N GLN A 194 -19.28 15.31 -3.94
CA GLN A 194 -18.94 14.09 -3.22
C GLN A 194 -20.19 13.49 -2.59
N GLU A 195 -20.15 12.18 -2.35
CA GLU A 195 -21.18 11.42 -1.67
C GLU A 195 -20.51 10.34 -0.81
N ILE A 196 -21.01 10.12 0.41
CA ILE A 196 -20.56 9.04 1.28
C ILE A 196 -21.76 8.12 1.52
N ILE A 197 -21.66 6.89 1.05
CA ILE A 197 -22.71 5.88 1.21
C ILE A 197 -22.32 4.98 2.40
N PRO A 198 -23.14 4.94 3.46
CA PRO A 198 -22.84 4.12 4.63
C PRO A 198 -23.00 2.63 4.32
N PHE A 199 -22.25 1.80 5.02
CA PHE A 199 -22.52 0.37 5.13
C PHE A 199 -23.16 0.09 6.49
N PRO A 200 -24.49 -0.11 6.57
CA PRO A 200 -25.20 -0.13 7.85
C PRO A 200 -24.75 -1.22 8.81
N ASP A 201 -24.29 -2.36 8.27
CA ASP A 201 -23.93 -3.56 9.03
C ASP A 201 -22.42 -3.66 9.31
N THR A 202 -21.63 -2.64 8.93
CA THR A 202 -20.18 -2.63 9.20
C THR A 202 -19.89 -2.63 10.70
N LYS A 203 -18.87 -3.38 11.11
CA LYS A 203 -18.31 -3.33 12.47
C LYS A 203 -16.97 -2.60 12.51
N MET A 204 -16.56 -2.05 11.37
CA MET A 204 -15.22 -1.52 11.15
C MET A 204 -15.27 -0.09 10.57
N MET A 205 -16.39 0.62 10.75
CA MET A 205 -16.59 2.01 10.28
C MET A 205 -16.43 2.19 8.76
N ARG A 206 -16.77 1.16 7.98
CA ARG A 206 -16.59 1.16 6.53
C ARG A 206 -17.71 1.94 5.83
N ASN A 207 -17.36 2.55 4.70
CA ASN A 207 -18.30 3.24 3.82
C ASN A 207 -17.78 3.22 2.38
N LEU A 208 -18.59 3.72 1.45
CA LEU A 208 -18.20 3.98 0.07
C LEU A 208 -18.11 5.49 -0.15
N LEU A 209 -16.91 5.98 -0.40
CA LEU A 209 -16.66 7.38 -0.78
C LEU A 209 -16.73 7.50 -2.30
N CYS A 210 -17.63 8.35 -2.80
CA CYS A 210 -17.79 8.69 -4.20
C CYS A 210 -17.44 10.17 -4.43
N VAL A 211 -16.70 10.46 -5.49
CA VAL A 211 -16.30 11.82 -5.88
C VAL A 211 -16.54 11.99 -7.37
N HIS A 212 -17.33 12.98 -7.73
CA HIS A 212 -17.62 13.34 -9.12
C HIS A 212 -16.68 14.44 -9.56
N VAL A 213 -16.04 14.23 -10.71
CA VAL A 213 -15.04 15.14 -11.28
C VAL A 213 -15.21 15.24 -12.79
N SER A 214 -14.59 16.27 -13.37
CA SER A 214 -14.30 16.26 -14.81
C SER A 214 -12.81 16.44 -15.11
N VAL A 215 -12.37 15.79 -16.19
CA VAL A 215 -11.00 15.87 -16.72
C VAL A 215 -11.07 15.93 -18.24
N SER A 216 -10.47 16.96 -18.85
CA SER A 216 -10.46 17.14 -20.31
C SER A 216 -11.84 16.99 -20.99
N GLY A 217 -12.92 17.45 -20.34
CA GLY A 217 -14.30 17.33 -20.86
C GLY A 217 -15.00 16.00 -20.58
N ASN A 218 -14.31 15.01 -20.02
CA ASN A 218 -14.87 13.72 -19.61
C ASN A 218 -15.40 13.77 -18.18
N GLU A 219 -16.56 13.15 -17.96
CA GLU A 219 -17.20 13.03 -16.65
C GLU A 219 -16.80 11.71 -15.98
N LEU A 220 -16.27 11.79 -14.76
CA LEU A 220 -15.82 10.63 -14.00
C LEU A 220 -16.50 10.59 -12.63
N CYS A 221 -16.87 9.38 -12.21
CA CYS A 221 -17.20 9.07 -10.82
C CYS A 221 -16.10 8.18 -10.24
N LEU A 222 -15.33 8.74 -9.32
CA LEU A 222 -14.23 8.10 -8.62
C LEU A 222 -14.76 7.52 -7.30
N MET A 223 -14.55 6.24 -7.05
CA MET A 223 -15.06 5.54 -5.88
C MET A 223 -13.92 4.80 -5.15
N THR A 224 -13.90 4.90 -3.83
CA THR A 224 -13.03 4.04 -2.99
C THR A 224 -13.81 3.51 -1.80
N SER A 225 -13.42 2.32 -1.37
CA SER A 225 -13.84 1.75 -0.11
C SER A 225 -12.72 0.88 0.47
N HIS A 226 -12.84 0.59 1.76
CA HIS A 226 -12.10 -0.46 2.44
C HIS A 226 -13.14 -1.47 2.93
N LEU A 227 -13.42 -2.53 2.16
CA LEU A 227 -14.49 -3.47 2.49
C LEU A 227 -14.12 -4.33 3.71
N GLU A 228 -15.13 -4.83 4.43
CA GLU A 228 -15.01 -5.51 5.72
C GLU A 228 -13.87 -6.55 5.73
N SER A 229 -12.94 -6.38 6.66
CA SER A 229 -11.70 -7.15 6.68
C SER A 229 -11.87 -8.53 7.32
N THR A 230 -10.83 -9.35 7.17
CA THR A 230 -10.72 -10.72 7.71
C THR A 230 -11.67 -11.74 7.08
N ARG A 231 -11.36 -13.03 7.25
CA ARG A 231 -12.15 -14.13 6.70
C ARG A 231 -13.54 -14.24 7.35
N GLY A 232 -13.64 -13.93 8.64
CA GLY A 232 -14.88 -14.07 9.43
C GLY A 232 -16.02 -13.16 8.97
N HIS A 233 -15.71 -12.06 8.29
CA HIS A 233 -16.69 -11.09 7.82
C HIS A 233 -17.05 -11.20 6.33
N ALA A 234 -16.84 -12.37 5.72
CA ALA A 234 -17.15 -12.62 4.31
C ALA A 234 -18.57 -12.24 3.90
N LYS A 235 -19.57 -12.51 4.76
CA LYS A 235 -20.97 -12.16 4.49
C LYS A 235 -21.15 -10.65 4.31
N GLU A 236 -20.58 -9.87 5.22
CA GLU A 236 -20.71 -8.42 5.18
C GLU A 236 -19.90 -7.81 4.03
N ARG A 237 -18.66 -8.26 3.81
CA ARG A 237 -17.87 -7.85 2.65
C ARG A 237 -18.59 -8.10 1.32
N MET A 238 -19.28 -9.24 1.17
CA MET A 238 -20.10 -9.51 -0.02
C MET A 238 -21.32 -8.59 -0.14
N ASN A 239 -21.96 -8.22 0.97
CA ASN A 239 -23.04 -7.23 0.96
C ASN A 239 -22.53 -5.86 0.51
N GLN A 240 -21.40 -5.42 1.05
CA GLN A 240 -20.77 -4.16 0.68
C GLN A 240 -20.34 -4.15 -0.79
N LEU A 241 -19.78 -5.25 -1.31
CA LEU A 241 -19.50 -5.39 -2.74
C LEU A 241 -20.76 -5.18 -3.60
N LYS A 242 -21.91 -5.74 -3.20
CA LYS A 242 -23.17 -5.52 -3.92
C LYS A 242 -23.60 -4.06 -3.91
N ILE A 243 -23.40 -3.35 -2.79
CA ILE A 243 -23.67 -1.91 -2.69
C ILE A 243 -22.76 -1.13 -3.66
N VAL A 244 -21.46 -1.45 -3.69
CA VAL A 244 -20.50 -0.84 -4.62
C VAL A 244 -20.92 -1.07 -6.07
N LEU A 245 -21.16 -2.32 -6.47
CA LEU A 245 -21.53 -2.65 -7.86
C LEU A 245 -22.85 -2.00 -8.26
N LYS A 246 -23.84 -1.99 -7.37
CA LYS A 246 -25.11 -1.29 -7.60
C LYS A 246 -24.88 0.21 -7.81
N LYS A 247 -24.09 0.86 -6.95
CA LYS A 247 -23.80 2.29 -7.10
C LYS A 247 -23.06 2.59 -8.40
N MET A 248 -22.11 1.75 -8.80
CA MET A 248 -21.45 1.86 -10.10
C MET A 248 -22.43 1.77 -11.28
N GLN A 249 -23.49 0.96 -11.18
CA GLN A 249 -24.52 0.88 -12.22
C GLN A 249 -25.46 2.09 -12.23
N GLU A 250 -25.74 2.70 -11.08
CA GLU A 250 -26.64 3.86 -10.96
C GLU A 250 -26.05 5.17 -11.48
N VAL A 251 -24.72 5.29 -11.61
CA VAL A 251 -24.10 6.48 -12.20
C VAL A 251 -24.58 6.65 -13.66
N PRO A 252 -24.90 7.87 -14.14
CA PRO A 252 -25.32 8.09 -15.52
C PRO A 252 -24.38 7.46 -16.56
N GLU A 253 -24.93 6.90 -17.63
CA GLU A 253 -24.16 6.21 -18.69
C GLU A 253 -23.18 7.13 -19.44
N SER A 254 -23.37 8.44 -19.36
CA SER A 254 -22.45 9.44 -19.92
C SER A 254 -21.15 9.60 -19.12
N ALA A 255 -21.05 9.02 -17.92
CA ALA A 255 -19.88 9.12 -17.07
C ALA A 255 -19.13 7.79 -16.94
N THR A 256 -17.81 7.88 -16.98
CA THR A 256 -16.91 6.76 -16.65
C THR A 256 -16.88 6.57 -15.13
N VAL A 257 -16.89 5.31 -14.67
CA VAL A 257 -16.82 4.99 -13.23
C VAL A 257 -15.57 4.18 -12.94
N ILE A 258 -14.81 4.63 -11.96
CA ILE A 258 -13.61 3.96 -11.47
C ILE A 258 -13.83 3.69 -9.98
N PHE A 259 -13.94 2.42 -9.61
CA PHE A 259 -13.78 1.99 -8.23
C PHE A 259 -12.37 1.44 -8.04
N ALA A 260 -11.63 1.93 -7.05
CA ALA A 260 -10.33 1.41 -6.69
C ALA A 260 -10.16 1.43 -5.16
N GLY A 261 -9.77 0.30 -4.58
CA GLY A 261 -9.55 0.20 -3.14
C GLY A 261 -9.28 -1.20 -2.64
N ASP A 262 -9.01 -1.30 -1.33
CA ASP A 262 -8.90 -2.57 -0.62
C ASP A 262 -10.28 -3.23 -0.48
N THR A 263 -10.49 -4.26 -1.28
CA THR A 263 -11.73 -5.02 -1.28
C THR A 263 -11.75 -6.13 -0.26
N ASN A 264 -10.61 -6.53 0.32
CA ASN A 264 -10.47 -7.72 1.17
C ASN A 264 -11.02 -9.03 0.54
N LEU A 265 -11.32 -9.04 -0.77
CA LEU A 265 -12.06 -10.10 -1.43
C LEU A 265 -11.20 -11.34 -1.66
N ARG A 266 -11.86 -12.49 -1.59
CA ARG A 266 -11.38 -13.74 -2.19
C ARG A 266 -12.15 -13.98 -3.49
N ASP A 267 -11.53 -14.62 -4.47
CA ASP A 267 -12.15 -14.81 -5.80
C ASP A 267 -13.50 -15.54 -5.72
N GLN A 268 -13.61 -16.54 -4.83
CA GLN A 268 -14.86 -17.26 -4.59
C GLN A 268 -16.01 -16.36 -4.10
N GLU A 269 -15.73 -15.24 -3.45
CA GLU A 269 -16.74 -14.31 -2.94
C GLU A 269 -17.36 -13.50 -4.08
N VAL A 270 -16.55 -13.11 -5.08
CA VAL A 270 -17.05 -12.48 -6.31
C VAL A 270 -17.98 -13.44 -7.06
N THR A 271 -17.58 -14.71 -7.19
CA THR A 271 -18.44 -15.74 -7.81
C THR A 271 -19.76 -15.93 -7.05
N LYS A 272 -19.73 -15.96 -5.70
CA LYS A 272 -20.93 -16.08 -4.86
C LYS A 272 -21.85 -14.86 -4.96
N CYS A 273 -21.33 -13.70 -5.33
CA CYS A 273 -22.14 -12.51 -5.64
C CYS A 273 -22.75 -12.52 -7.04
N GLY A 274 -22.50 -13.55 -7.86
CA GLY A 274 -22.99 -13.64 -9.25
C GLY A 274 -22.01 -13.06 -10.29
N GLY A 275 -20.77 -12.75 -9.89
CA GLY A 275 -19.79 -12.09 -10.76
C GLY A 275 -19.95 -10.58 -10.81
N LEU A 276 -19.17 -9.94 -11.70
CA LEU A 276 -19.33 -8.52 -12.01
C LEU A 276 -20.46 -8.34 -13.05
N PRO A 277 -21.26 -7.26 -12.99
CA PRO A 277 -22.19 -6.92 -14.06
C PRO A 277 -21.50 -6.79 -15.42
N ASN A 278 -22.21 -7.09 -16.52
CA ASN A 278 -21.62 -7.16 -17.87
C ASN A 278 -20.89 -5.89 -18.34
N ASN A 279 -21.27 -4.71 -17.83
CA ASN A 279 -20.65 -3.43 -18.18
C ASN A 279 -19.53 -3.00 -17.21
N ILE A 280 -19.22 -3.81 -16.20
CA ILE A 280 -18.17 -3.55 -15.22
C ILE A 280 -17.09 -4.63 -15.37
N VAL A 281 -15.83 -4.20 -15.51
CA VAL A 281 -14.68 -5.09 -15.63
C VAL A 281 -13.72 -4.92 -14.45
N ASP A 282 -13.04 -6.00 -14.05
CA ASP A 282 -11.85 -5.93 -13.20
C ASP A 282 -10.64 -5.59 -14.08
N VAL A 283 -9.93 -4.49 -13.78
CA VAL A 283 -8.84 -4.01 -14.64
C VAL A 283 -7.69 -5.02 -14.74
N TRP A 284 -7.37 -5.73 -13.66
CA TRP A 284 -6.32 -6.76 -13.70
C TRP A 284 -6.74 -7.93 -14.60
N GLU A 285 -8.02 -8.31 -14.58
CA GLU A 285 -8.53 -9.33 -15.50
C GLU A 285 -8.59 -8.85 -16.94
N PHE A 286 -9.02 -7.61 -17.17
CA PHE A 286 -9.06 -6.96 -18.49
C PHE A 286 -7.69 -6.90 -19.15
N LEU A 287 -6.63 -6.63 -18.38
CA LEU A 287 -5.24 -6.59 -18.84
C LEU A 287 -4.60 -7.98 -19.02
N GLY A 288 -5.39 -9.07 -19.00
CA GLY A 288 -4.88 -10.41 -19.25
C GLY A 288 -4.26 -11.09 -18.03
N LYS A 289 -4.63 -10.69 -16.81
CA LYS A 289 -4.21 -11.31 -15.55
C LYS A 289 -2.68 -11.32 -15.35
N PRO A 290 -1.99 -10.18 -15.53
CA PRO A 290 -0.54 -10.11 -15.45
C PRO A 290 -0.02 -10.55 -14.07
N LYS A 291 0.99 -11.42 -14.07
CA LYS A 291 1.47 -12.08 -12.85
C LYS A 291 2.26 -11.16 -11.92
N HIS A 292 2.97 -10.17 -12.46
CA HIS A 292 3.84 -9.29 -11.67
C HIS A 292 3.07 -8.40 -10.70
N CYS A 293 1.78 -8.15 -10.96
CA CYS A 293 0.90 -7.36 -10.09
C CYS A 293 -0.33 -8.13 -9.59
N GLN A 294 -0.28 -9.47 -9.57
CA GLN A 294 -1.41 -10.29 -9.14
C GLN A 294 -1.70 -10.17 -7.63
N TYR A 295 -0.67 -10.15 -6.78
CA TYR A 295 -0.84 -10.17 -5.32
C TYR A 295 -0.47 -8.81 -4.74
N THR A 296 -1.40 -8.21 -4.02
CA THR A 296 -1.26 -6.86 -3.45
C THR A 296 -1.03 -6.90 -1.94
N TRP A 297 -1.24 -8.07 -1.33
CA TRP A 297 -0.89 -8.37 0.05
C TRP A 297 -0.21 -9.73 0.08
N ASP A 298 1.07 -9.76 0.46
CA ASP A 298 1.91 -10.96 0.39
C ASP A 298 2.87 -11.03 1.58
N THR A 299 2.54 -11.86 2.56
CA THR A 299 3.35 -12.02 3.80
C THR A 299 4.66 -12.77 3.57
N GLN A 300 4.89 -13.35 2.38
CA GLN A 300 6.16 -13.99 2.06
C GLN A 300 7.27 -12.95 1.88
N VAL A 301 6.92 -11.83 1.23
CA VAL A 301 7.87 -10.78 0.83
C VAL A 301 7.68 -9.49 1.63
N ASN A 302 6.47 -9.25 2.15
CA ASN A 302 6.18 -8.13 3.02
C ASN A 302 6.22 -8.57 4.49
N SER A 303 7.22 -8.10 5.22
CA SER A 303 7.46 -8.46 6.62
C SER A 303 6.81 -7.50 7.63
N ASN A 304 6.03 -6.50 7.20
CA ASN A 304 5.55 -5.43 8.09
C ASN A 304 4.71 -5.96 9.26
N LEU A 305 3.89 -6.99 9.03
CA LEU A 305 3.02 -7.58 10.06
C LEU A 305 3.70 -8.67 10.89
N GLY A 306 4.92 -9.09 10.55
CA GLY A 306 5.62 -10.18 11.26
C GLY A 306 4.91 -11.55 11.19
N ILE A 307 4.04 -11.77 10.20
CA ILE A 307 3.29 -13.03 10.05
C ILE A 307 4.23 -14.09 9.47
N ALA A 308 4.55 -15.12 10.26
CA ALA A 308 5.42 -16.22 9.82
C ALA A 308 4.77 -17.13 8.74
N ALA A 309 3.43 -17.17 8.67
CA ALA A 309 2.71 -17.96 7.69
C ALA A 309 2.69 -17.27 6.32
N THR A 310 2.95 -18.03 5.26
CA THR A 310 2.92 -17.53 3.88
C THR A 310 1.48 -17.40 3.38
N CYS A 311 1.07 -16.20 3.00
CA CYS A 311 -0.26 -15.93 2.47
C CYS A 311 -0.20 -14.81 1.44
N LYS A 312 -0.82 -15.03 0.27
CA LYS A 312 -0.84 -14.08 -0.85
C LYS A 312 -2.27 -13.85 -1.31
N LEU A 313 -2.71 -12.61 -1.30
CA LEU A 313 -4.08 -12.24 -1.62
C LEU A 313 -4.11 -11.02 -2.55
N ARG A 314 -5.09 -11.00 -3.44
CA ARG A 314 -5.41 -9.87 -4.32
C ARG A 314 -6.55 -9.08 -3.71
N PHE A 315 -6.22 -8.38 -2.64
CA PHE A 315 -7.19 -7.60 -1.86
C PHE A 315 -7.51 -6.29 -2.53
N ASP A 316 -6.51 -5.60 -3.04
CA ASP A 316 -6.66 -4.32 -3.72
C ASP A 316 -7.08 -4.59 -5.17
N ARG A 317 -8.23 -4.04 -5.56
CA ARG A 317 -8.81 -4.27 -6.89
C ARG A 317 -9.32 -2.96 -7.48
N ILE A 318 -9.40 -2.97 -8.80
CA ILE A 318 -9.91 -1.85 -9.58
C ILE A 318 -11.05 -2.38 -10.45
N PHE A 319 -12.24 -1.81 -10.27
CA PHE A 319 -13.40 -2.07 -11.12
C PHE A 319 -13.69 -0.85 -11.98
N PHE A 320 -13.98 -1.08 -13.25
CA PHE A 320 -14.09 -0.05 -14.26
C PHE A 320 -15.39 -0.21 -15.06
N ARG A 321 -16.11 0.90 -15.26
CA ARG A 321 -17.27 0.99 -16.13
C ARG A 321 -17.08 2.14 -17.11
N ALA A 322 -16.95 1.83 -18.39
CA ALA A 322 -16.83 2.85 -19.43
C ALA A 322 -18.13 3.65 -19.61
N ALA A 323 -18.01 4.91 -20.07
CA ALA A 323 -19.15 5.67 -20.57
C ALA A 323 -19.66 5.09 -21.91
N ALA A 324 -20.96 5.15 -22.16
CA ALA A 324 -21.60 4.53 -23.33
C ALA A 324 -21.50 5.37 -24.64
N GLY A 325 -21.22 6.68 -24.54
CA GLY A 325 -21.51 7.66 -25.61
C GLY A 325 -20.36 8.53 -26.14
N GLY A 326 -19.09 8.22 -25.85
CA GLY A 326 -17.93 8.98 -26.32
C GLY A 326 -16.90 9.26 -25.21
N GLY A 327 -15.63 9.44 -25.60
CA GLY A 327 -14.48 9.50 -24.68
C GLY A 327 -14.08 8.10 -24.20
N HIS A 328 -13.10 7.47 -24.84
CA HIS A 328 -12.67 6.14 -24.41
C HIS A 328 -11.56 6.30 -23.38
N ILE A 329 -11.91 6.19 -22.11
CA ILE A 329 -10.92 5.91 -21.07
C ILE A 329 -10.64 4.42 -21.10
N VAL A 330 -9.41 4.02 -21.41
CA VAL A 330 -9.05 2.60 -21.56
C VAL A 330 -7.87 2.26 -20.66
N PRO A 331 -8.00 1.32 -19.72
CA PRO A 331 -6.87 0.83 -18.94
C PRO A 331 -5.76 0.25 -19.84
N ARG A 332 -4.52 0.65 -19.61
CA ARG A 332 -3.34 0.25 -20.39
C ARG A 332 -2.30 -0.53 -19.62
N SER A 333 -2.01 -0.12 -18.39
CA SER A 333 -1.04 -0.82 -17.54
C SER A 333 -1.49 -0.84 -16.10
N LEU A 334 -0.97 -1.82 -15.36
CA LEU A 334 -1.20 -1.99 -13.94
C LEU A 334 0.08 -2.54 -13.31
N ASP A 335 0.63 -1.83 -12.34
CA ASP A 335 1.93 -2.12 -11.74
C ASP A 335 1.89 -1.96 -10.22
N LEU A 336 2.70 -2.75 -9.50
CA LEU A 336 2.83 -2.64 -8.05
C LEU A 336 3.76 -1.48 -7.66
N LEU A 337 3.45 -0.84 -6.55
CA LEU A 337 4.26 0.20 -5.91
C LEU A 337 4.57 -0.17 -4.45
N GLY A 338 5.58 0.47 -3.88
CA GLY A 338 5.90 0.29 -2.46
C GLY A 338 6.78 -0.90 -2.15
N LEU A 339 7.38 -1.55 -3.16
CA LEU A 339 8.14 -2.78 -3.04
C LEU A 339 9.52 -2.60 -2.38
N GLU A 340 9.97 -1.36 -2.17
CA GLU A 340 11.25 -1.08 -1.53
C GLU A 340 11.09 -0.87 -0.02
N LYS A 341 12.02 -1.47 0.75
CA LYS A 341 12.15 -1.16 2.17
C LYS A 341 12.66 0.26 2.37
N LEU A 342 12.12 0.93 3.37
CA LEU A 342 12.58 2.21 3.87
C LEU A 342 13.81 2.02 4.77
N HIS A 343 14.41 3.12 5.22
CA HIS A 343 15.61 3.08 6.07
C HIS A 343 15.35 2.36 7.41
N CYS A 344 14.14 2.42 7.94
CA CYS A 344 13.71 1.65 9.11
C CYS A 344 13.59 0.14 8.88
N GLY A 345 13.92 -0.37 7.68
CA GLY A 345 13.89 -1.80 7.35
C GLY A 345 12.49 -2.37 7.08
N ARG A 346 11.47 -1.50 7.04
CA ARG A 346 10.05 -1.82 6.80
C ARG A 346 9.58 -1.24 5.48
N PHE A 347 8.51 -1.80 4.92
CA PHE A 347 7.85 -1.25 3.73
C PHE A 347 6.93 -0.08 4.10
N PRO A 348 6.52 0.77 3.14
CA PRO A 348 5.57 1.85 3.41
C PRO A 348 4.23 1.34 4.00
N SER A 349 3.80 0.13 3.63
CA SER A 349 2.59 -0.52 4.11
C SER A 349 2.77 -2.04 4.04
N ASP A 350 1.94 -2.82 4.74
CA ASP A 350 1.82 -4.26 4.53
C ASP A 350 1.14 -4.62 3.19
N HIS A 351 0.47 -3.65 2.56
CA HIS A 351 -0.03 -3.71 1.20
C HIS A 351 0.94 -3.07 0.19
N TRP A 352 0.95 -3.62 -1.02
CA TRP A 352 1.50 -2.98 -2.21
C TRP A 352 0.48 -2.04 -2.85
N GLY A 353 0.93 -0.85 -3.25
CA GLY A 353 0.09 0.06 -4.02
C GLY A 353 -0.11 -0.45 -5.45
N LEU A 354 -1.18 -0.04 -6.11
CA LEU A 354 -1.41 -0.28 -7.53
C LEU A 354 -1.37 1.04 -8.29
N LEU A 355 -0.46 1.17 -9.26
CA LEU A 355 -0.45 2.25 -10.26
C LEU A 355 -1.17 1.76 -11.52
N CYS A 356 -2.21 2.48 -11.92
CA CYS A 356 -2.97 2.20 -13.13
C CYS A 356 -2.84 3.38 -14.10
N ASN A 357 -2.50 3.08 -15.35
CA ASN A 357 -2.45 4.06 -16.44
C ASN A 357 -3.58 3.79 -17.41
N LEU A 358 -4.23 4.85 -17.88
CA LEU A 358 -5.35 4.83 -18.79
C LEU A 358 -5.12 5.85 -19.90
N ASP A 359 -5.45 5.48 -21.13
CA ASP A 359 -5.52 6.45 -22.20
C ASP A 359 -6.86 7.19 -22.11
N VAL A 360 -6.84 8.49 -22.31
CA VAL A 360 -8.00 9.32 -22.57
C VAL A 360 -8.03 9.56 -24.08
N ILE A 361 -8.88 8.82 -24.79
CA ILE A 361 -9.12 9.08 -26.22
C ILE A 361 -10.00 10.33 -26.31
N LEU A 362 -9.37 11.45 -26.71
CA LEU A 362 -9.97 12.78 -26.88
C LEU A 362 -10.82 12.89 -28.14
#